data_AF-A0A401I3R7-F1
#
_entry.id   AF-A0A401I3R7-F1
#
_cell.length_a   1.000
_cell.length_b   1.000
_cell.length_c   1.000
_cell.angle_alpha   90.00
_cell.angle_beta   90.00
_cell.angle_gamma   90.00
#
_symmetry.space_group_name_H-M   'P 1'
#
loop_
_entity.id
_entity.type
_entity.pdbx_description
1 polymer ?
#
loop_
_entity_poly.entity_id
_entity_poly.type
_entity_poly.pdbx_seq_one_letter_code
_entity_poly.pdbx_strand_id
1 'polypeptide(L)' 'MNTVQQVAGAIGTAVAVSIMSVGMSNMLKQTADQADPVNTAFALTAGIQQVFEIAIIIVIVGFVFSPFLRRVHVSGRNDS' A
#
# COMPACT_ATOMS: atom_id res chain seq x y z
N MET A 1 -6.81 16.83 -14.19
CA MET A 1 -6.74 15.50 -13.54
C MET A 1 -6.77 14.46 -14.65
N ASN A 2 -5.69 13.69 -14.81
CA ASN A 2 -5.64 12.64 -15.83
C ASN A 2 -6.20 11.33 -15.25
N THR A 3 -6.80 10.50 -16.10
CA THR A 3 -7.34 9.17 -15.75
C THR A 3 -6.29 8.30 -15.07
N VAL A 4 -5.01 8.43 -15.43
CA VAL A 4 -3.89 7.72 -14.77
C VAL A 4 -3.78 8.06 -13.28
N GLN A 5 -3.90 9.34 -12.91
CA GLN A 5 -3.84 9.74 -11.50
C GLN A 5 -5.10 9.29 -10.74
N GLN A 6 -6.27 9.35 -11.39
CA GLN A 6 -7.53 8.89 -10.81
C GLN A 6 -7.54 7.37 -10.56
N VAL A 7 -7.11 6.59 -11.56
CA VAL A 7 -7.04 5.13 -11.48
C VAL A 7 -5.99 4.70 -10.46
N ALA A 8 -4.79 5.32 -10.47
CA ALA A 8 -3.76 5.03 -9.47
C ALA A 8 -4.24 5.33 -8.04
N GLY A 9 -4.96 6.42 -7.83
CA GLY A 9 -5.55 6.76 -6.53
C GLY A 9 -6.58 5.73 -6.07
N ALA A 10 -7.52 5.35 -6.94
CA ALA A 10 -8.57 4.37 -6.64
C ALA A 10 -8.00 2.97 -6.36
N ILE A 11 -6.99 2.54 -7.10
CA ILE A 11 -6.31 1.26 -6.85
C ILE A 11 -5.56 1.31 -5.52
N GLY A 12 -4.84 2.40 -5.26
CA GLY A 12 -4.06 2.55 -4.03
C GLY A 12 -4.92 2.46 -2.77
N THR A 13 -6.09 3.13 -2.76
CA THR A 13 -7.02 3.05 -1.63
C THR A 13 -7.64 1.67 -1.49
N ALA A 14 -8.05 1.03 -2.59
CA ALA A 14 -8.62 -0.31 -2.55
C ALA A 14 -7.65 -1.35 -1.97
N VAL A 15 -6.38 -1.28 -2.37
CA VAL A 15 -5.32 -2.16 -1.84
C VAL A 15 -5.07 -1.88 -0.36
N ALA A 16 -4.96 -0.60 0.04
CA ALA A 16 -4.76 -0.23 1.43
C ALA A 16 -5.88 -0.74 2.35
N VAL A 17 -7.15 -0.55 1.95
CA VAL A 17 -8.31 -1.05 2.71
C VAL A 17 -8.32 -2.58 2.79
N SER A 18 -7.94 -3.25 1.70
CA SER A 18 -7.87 -4.72 1.68
C SER A 18 -6.84 -5.25 2.67
N ILE A 19 -5.63 -4.68 2.69
CA ILE A 19 -4.56 -5.06 3.63
C ILE A 19 -4.97 -4.75 5.06
N MET A 20 -5.55 -3.58 5.30
CA MET A 20 -6.02 -3.16 6.61
C MET A 20 -7.04 -4.16 7.17
N SER A 21 -8.03 -4.56 6.36
CA SER A 21 -9.05 -5.54 6.75
C SER A 21 -8.44 -6.89 7.12
N VAL A 22 -7.43 -7.35 6.36
CA VAL A 22 -6.70 -8.58 6.68
C VAL A 22 -5.94 -8.46 8.00
N GLY A 23 -5.23 -7.35 8.23
CA GLY A 23 -4.49 -7.13 9.48
C GLY A 23 -5.39 -7.05 10.72
N MET A 24 -6.53 -6.37 10.60
CA MET A 24 -7.56 -6.32 11.64
C MET A 24 -8.13 -7.72 11.92
N SER A 25 -8.49 -8.46 10.87
CA SER A 25 -9.05 -9.82 10.99
C SER A 25 -8.07 -10.79 11.64
N ASN A 26 -6.78 -10.71 11.29
CA ASN A 26 -5.75 -11.58 11.84
C ASN A 26 -5.56 -11.35 13.35
N MET A 27 -5.63 -10.10 13.82
CA MET A 27 -5.54 -9.78 15.24
C MET A 27 -6.75 -10.26 16.02
N LEU A 28 -7.96 -10.00 15.52
CA LEU A 28 -9.20 -10.46 16.19
C LEU A 28 -9.28 -11.99 16.31
N LYS A 29 -8.73 -12.73 15.33
CA LYS A 29 -8.62 -14.19 15.39
C LYS A 29 -7.66 -14.69 16.48
N GLN A 30 -6.67 -13.88 16.86
CA GLN A 30 -5.72 -14.22 17.93
C GLN A 30 -6.22 -13.82 19.32
N THR A 31 -7.29 -13.05 19.43
CA THR A 31 -7.88 -12.61 20.70
C THR A 31 -8.98 -13.55 21.17
N ALA A 32 -9.01 -13.84 22.48
CA ALA A 32 -10.04 -14.69 23.09
C ALA A 32 -11.44 -14.05 23.11
N ASP A 33 -11.52 -12.72 23.23
CA ASP A 33 -12.78 -11.97 23.25
C ASP A 33 -12.82 -10.96 22.10
N GLN A 34 -13.62 -11.26 21.08
CA GLN A 34 -13.75 -10.41 19.90
C GLN A 34 -14.76 -9.25 20.09
N ALA A 35 -15.51 -9.24 21.20
CA ALA A 35 -16.51 -8.22 21.49
C ALA A 35 -15.97 -7.11 22.40
N ASP A 36 -14.77 -7.26 22.96
CA ASP A 36 -14.14 -6.23 23.76
C ASP A 36 -13.77 -5.01 22.90
N PRO A 37 -14.27 -3.80 23.22
CA PRO A 37 -13.91 -2.57 22.51
C PRO A 37 -12.39 -2.28 22.54
N VAL A 38 -11.66 -2.77 23.54
CA VAL A 38 -10.21 -2.66 23.63
C VAL A 38 -9.52 -3.47 22.51
N ASN A 39 -9.99 -4.69 22.25
CA ASN A 39 -9.43 -5.55 21.20
C ASN A 39 -9.75 -5.01 19.81
N THR A 40 -10.87 -4.31 19.65
CA THR A 40 -11.22 -3.60 18.40
C THR A 40 -10.23 -2.47 18.10
N ALA A 41 -9.84 -1.69 19.12
CA ALA A 41 -8.82 -0.64 18.97
C ALA A 41 -7.45 -1.23 18.61
N PHE A 42 -7.04 -2.32 19.27
CA PHE A 42 -5.79 -3.02 18.94
C PHE A 42 -5.80 -3.61 17.53
N ALA A 43 -6.91 -4.21 17.11
CA ALA A 43 -7.06 -4.73 15.75
C ALA A 43 -6.92 -3.61 14.71
N LEU A 44 -7.51 -2.44 14.96
CA LEU A 44 -7.36 -1.27 14.09
C LEU A 44 -5.89 -0.83 13.98
N THR A 45 -5.19 -0.69 15.10
CA THR A 45 -3.77 -0.31 15.11
C THR A 45 -2.91 -1.29 14.31
N ALA A 46 -3.14 -2.59 14.48
CA ALA A 46 -2.40 -3.62 13.77
C ALA A 46 -2.75 -3.69 12.28
N GLY A 47 -4.02 -3.44 11.90
CA GLY A 47 -4.41 -3.26 10.51
C GLY A 47 -3.66 -2.11 9.85
N ILE A 48 -3.59 -0.96 10.53
CA ILE A 48 -2.84 0.21 10.06
C ILE A 48 -1.35 -0.11 9.96
N GLN A 49 -0.77 -0.76 10.97
CA GLN A 49 0.64 -1.15 10.97
C GLN A 49 0.98 -2.03 9.75
N GLN A 50 0.17 -3.05 9.46
CA GLN A 50 0.33 -3.93 8.30
C GLN A 50 0.31 -3.14 6.97
N VAL A 51 -0.58 -2.15 6.83
CA VAL A 51 -0.62 -1.29 5.64
C VAL A 51 0.69 -0.51 5.48
N PHE A 52 1.22 0.05 6.56
CA PHE A 52 2.48 0.79 6.52
C PHE A 52 3.69 -0.09 6.23
N GLU A 53 3.74 -1.30 6.79
CA GLU A 53 4.80 -2.28 6.52
C GLU A 53 4.86 -2.61 5.01
N ILE A 54 3.72 -2.90 4.40
CA ILE A 54 3.64 -3.16 2.95
C ILE A 54 3.94 -1.88 2.14
N ALA A 55 3.47 -0.72 2.57
CA ALA A 55 3.74 0.54 1.90
C ALA A 55 5.26 0.84 1.84
N ILE A 56 5.99 0.57 2.91
CA ILE A 56 7.45 0.72 2.94
C ILE A 56 8.11 -0.23 1.94
N ILE A 57 7.67 -1.49 1.86
CA ILE A 57 8.17 -2.45 0.86
C ILE A 57 7.94 -1.93 -0.56
N ILE A 58 6.74 -1.43 -0.86
CA ILE A 58 6.39 -0.86 -2.16
C ILE A 58 7.27 0.36 -2.48
N VAL A 59 7.51 1.23 -1.51
CA VAL A 59 8.39 2.40 -1.66
C VAL A 59 9.82 1.98 -1.97
N ILE A 60 10.36 0.99 -1.25
CA ILE A 60 11.72 0.47 -1.49
C ILE A 60 11.82 -0.12 -2.90
N VAL A 61 10.83 -0.93 -3.31
CA VAL A 61 10.75 -1.50 -4.66
C VAL A 61 10.70 -0.38 -5.70
N GLY A 62 9.79 0.58 -5.56
CA GLY A 62 9.67 1.72 -6.46
C GLY A 62 10.95 2.55 -6.54
N PHE A 63 11.65 2.74 -5.43
CA PHE A 63 12.93 3.44 -5.38
C PHE A 63 14.03 2.70 -6.15
N VAL A 64 14.13 1.38 -6.00
CA VAL A 64 15.09 0.54 -6.73
C VAL A 64 14.80 0.55 -8.24
N PHE A 65 13.52 0.52 -8.65
CA PHE A 65 13.13 0.51 -10.07
C PHE A 65 13.10 1.89 -10.74
N SER A 66 12.95 2.97 -9.96
CA SER A 66 12.92 4.36 -10.44
C SER A 66 14.05 4.74 -11.43
N PRO A 67 15.34 4.45 -11.17
CA PRO A 67 16.41 4.79 -12.10
C PRO A 67 16.32 4.05 -13.44
N PHE A 68 15.72 2.86 -13.49
CA PHE A 68 15.58 2.07 -14.72
C PHE A 68 14.52 2.65 -15.67
N LEU A 69 13.41 3.17 -15.13
CA LEU A 69 12.36 3.86 -15.90
C LEU A 69 12.89 5.11 -16.61
N ARG A 70 13.87 5.78 -16.02
CA ARG A 70 14.49 6.99 -16.59
C ARG A 70 15.53 6.67 -17.68
N ARG A 71 16.15 5.48 -17.67
CA ARG A 71 17.13 5.06 -18.69
C ARG A 71 16.49 4.63 -20.02
N VAL A 72 15.23 4.19 -20.01
CA VAL A 72 14.51 3.77 -21.23
C VAL A 72 14.14 4.95 -22.14
N HIS A 73 14.04 6.17 -21.60
CA HIS A 73 13.68 7.38 -22.37
C HIS A 73 14.86 8.09 -23.05
N VAL A 74 16.07 7.52 -23.05
CA VAL A 74 17.25 8.10 -23.72
C VAL A 74 17.63 7.24 -24.91
N SER A 75 16.81 7.28 -25.97
CA SER A 75 17.14 6.85 -27.34
C SER A 75 16.08 7.41 -28.29
N GLY A 76 16.17 8.70 -28.65
CA GLY A 76 15.24 9.31 -29.59
C GLY A 76 15.19 10.84 -29.54
N ARG A 77 16.31 11.51 -29.80
CA ARG A 77 16.32 12.91 -30.26
C ARG A 77 17.58 13.14 -31.09
N ASN A 78 17.45 12.87 -32.39
CA ASN A 78 18.46 13.14 -33.41
C ASN A 78 17.74 13.86 -34.56
N ASP A 79 17.58 15.17 -34.39
CA ASP A 79 16.92 16.03 -35.35
C ASP A 79 17.65 17.37 -35.27
N SER A 80 18.68 17.45 -36.11
CA SER A 80 19.61 18.56 -36.36
C SER A 80 18.93 19.84 -36.80
#